data_AF-R6BYY0-F1
#
_entry.id   AF-R6BYY0-F1
#
_cell.length_a   1.000
_cell.length_b   1.000
_cell.length_c   1.000
_cell.angle_alpha   90.00
_cell.angle_beta   90.00
_cell.angle_gamma   90.00
#
_symmetry.space_group_name_H-M   'P 1'
#
loop_
_entity.id
_entity.type
_entity.pdbx_description
1 polymer ?
#
loop_
_entity_poly.entity_id
_entity_poly.type
_entity_poly.pdbx_seq_one_letter_code
_entity_poly.pdbx_strand_id
1 'polypeptide(L)'
;MEWFILKPLQEDGKNLLALEVSPGRSTPYYYKADGVMEAYIRVGNESVIAPDYIVNELILKGTNQSFDTITTDAVKKNYSFTLLEATYLERTGLRFEPSDYISFGLTDKNGFLTNAGRLMPINIRFITPVYSVPDGMV
;
A
#
# COMPACT_ATOMS: atom_id res chain seq x y z
N MET A 1 -21.83 9.89 -15.97
CA MET A 1 -21.63 8.56 -15.37
C MET A 1 -22.37 8.59 -14.05
N GLU A 2 -23.46 7.85 -13.94
CA GLU A 2 -24.32 7.86 -12.74
C GLU A 2 -23.66 7.05 -11.63
N TRP A 3 -23.57 7.62 -10.42
CA TRP A 3 -22.89 7.00 -9.27
C TRP A 3 -23.70 5.85 -8.65
N PHE A 4 -24.99 5.78 -8.97
CA PHE A 4 -25.89 4.70 -8.62
C PHE A 4 -27.04 4.62 -9.64
N ILE A 5 -27.69 3.46 -9.71
CA ILE A 5 -28.85 3.20 -10.57
C ILE A 5 -29.99 2.70 -9.68
N LEU A 6 -31.20 3.23 -9.90
CA LEU A 6 -32.43 2.77 -9.26
C LEU A 6 -33.29 2.02 -10.28
N LYS A 7 -33.67 0.79 -9.96
CA LYS A 7 -34.51 -0.06 -10.82
C LYS A 7 -35.76 -0.48 -10.03
N PRO A 8 -36.98 -0.10 -10.47
CA PRO A 8 -38.19 -0.68 -9.90
C PRO A 8 -38.28 -2.15 -10.30
N LEU A 9 -38.66 -3.00 -9.35
CA LEU A 9 -38.82 -4.44 -9.53
C LEU A 9 -40.17 -4.89 -8.94
N GLN A 10 -40.70 -5.99 -9.45
CA GLN A 10 -41.89 -6.63 -8.91
C GLN A 10 -41.62 -8.12 -8.73
N GLU A 11 -41.72 -8.62 -7.48
CA GLU A 11 -41.55 -10.03 -7.14
C GLU A 11 -42.64 -10.43 -6.14
N ASP A 12 -43.28 -11.59 -6.34
CA ASP A 12 -44.36 -12.11 -5.50
C ASP A 12 -45.49 -11.09 -5.22
N GLY A 13 -45.81 -10.26 -6.21
CA GLY A 13 -46.83 -9.19 -6.08
C GLY A 13 -46.39 -7.99 -5.24
N LYS A 14 -45.15 -7.93 -4.77
CA LYS A 14 -44.57 -6.82 -4.01
C LYS A 14 -43.77 -5.92 -4.94
N ASN A 15 -43.83 -4.61 -4.68
CA ASN A 15 -42.98 -3.63 -5.35
C ASN A 15 -41.67 -3.48 -4.57
N LEU A 16 -40.56 -3.66 -5.28
CA LEU A 16 -39.20 -3.55 -4.76
C LEU A 16 -38.46 -2.43 -5.49
N LEU A 17 -37.47 -1.83 -4.84
CA LEU A 17 -36.55 -0.88 -5.44
C LEU A 17 -35.14 -1.41 -5.33
N ALA A 18 -34.55 -1.83 -6.45
CA ALA A 18 -33.15 -2.22 -6.50
C ALA A 18 -32.27 -0.97 -6.63
N LEU A 19 -31.34 -0.81 -5.68
CA LEU A 19 -30.29 0.19 -5.71
C LEU A 19 -28.96 -0.50 -6.07
N GLU A 20 -28.39 -0.10 -7.19
CA GLU A 20 -27.07 -0.53 -7.63
C GLU A 20 -26.10 0.63 -7.49
N VAL A 21 -25.10 0.52 -6.61
CA VAL A 21 -24.12 1.60 -6.35
C VAL A 21 -22.80 1.24 -7.03
N SER A 22 -22.31 2.13 -7.89
CA SER A 22 -21.01 1.92 -8.53
C SER A 22 -19.86 2.16 -7.55
N PRO A 23 -18.74 1.43 -7.65
CA PRO A 23 -17.58 1.68 -6.80
C PRO A 23 -17.04 3.09 -7.06
N GLY A 24 -16.96 3.87 -5.99
CA GLY A 24 -16.43 5.21 -6.05
C GLY A 24 -14.90 5.25 -6.20
N ARG A 25 -14.38 6.33 -6.79
CA ARG A 25 -12.93 6.53 -7.03
C ARG A 25 -12.23 7.30 -5.92
N SER A 26 -12.98 7.98 -5.05
CA SER A 26 -12.46 8.88 -4.02
C SER A 26 -12.75 8.30 -2.63
N THR A 27 -12.19 7.13 -2.37
CA THR A 27 -12.28 6.46 -1.07
C THR A 27 -11.36 7.12 -0.04
N PRO A 28 -11.65 6.99 1.26
CA PRO A 28 -12.86 6.40 1.84
C PRO A 28 -14.07 7.35 1.75
N TYR A 29 -15.27 6.76 1.70
CA TYR A 29 -16.53 7.49 1.83
C TYR A 29 -16.97 7.49 3.29
N TYR A 30 -17.01 8.66 3.91
CA TYR A 30 -17.42 8.80 5.30
C TYR A 30 -18.93 8.94 5.42
N TYR A 31 -19.52 8.14 6.32
CA TYR A 31 -20.84 8.42 6.84
C TYR A 31 -20.73 9.57 7.82
N LYS A 32 -21.51 10.63 7.58
CA LYS A 32 -21.53 11.84 8.43
C LYS A 32 -22.94 12.06 8.94
N ALA A 33 -23.22 11.52 10.11
CA ALA A 33 -24.45 11.78 10.85
C ALA A 33 -24.12 11.89 12.35
N ASP A 34 -24.94 12.64 13.08
CA ASP A 34 -24.89 12.72 14.55
C ASP A 34 -23.51 13.03 15.16
N GLY A 35 -22.71 13.83 14.45
CA GLY A 35 -21.38 14.27 14.89
C GLY A 35 -20.25 13.25 14.68
N VAL A 36 -20.56 12.08 14.12
CA VAL A 36 -19.59 11.02 13.84
C VAL A 36 -19.13 11.10 12.37
N MET A 37 -17.84 10.84 12.13
CA MET A 37 -17.24 10.77 10.80
C MET A 37 -16.49 9.44 10.68
N GLU A 38 -17.19 8.41 10.20
CA GLU A 38 -16.68 7.05 10.14
C GLU A 38 -16.80 6.49 8.72
N ALA A 39 -15.80 5.71 8.31
CA ALA A 39 -15.87 4.91 7.10
C ALA A 39 -16.36 3.51 7.47
N TYR A 40 -17.17 2.92 6.59
CA TYR A 40 -17.70 1.57 6.76
C TYR A 40 -17.25 0.67 5.61
N ILE A 41 -17.07 -0.60 5.91
CA ILE A 41 -16.79 -1.65 4.91
C ILE A 41 -17.84 -2.75 4.99
N ARG A 42 -18.09 -3.38 3.83
CA ARG A 42 -18.96 -4.54 3.72
C ARG A 42 -18.16 -5.79 4.07
N VAL A 43 -18.61 -6.51 5.10
CA VAL A 43 -18.05 -7.82 5.48
C VAL A 43 -19.21 -8.81 5.48
N GLY A 44 -19.22 -9.74 4.53
CA GLY A 44 -20.34 -10.68 4.34
C GLY A 44 -21.67 -9.96 4.13
N ASN A 45 -22.61 -10.17 5.06
CA ASN A 45 -23.94 -9.59 5.02
C ASN A 45 -24.12 -8.34 5.91
N GLU A 46 -23.06 -7.83 6.54
CA GLU A 46 -23.09 -6.64 7.40
C GLU A 46 -22.14 -5.52 6.95
N SER A 47 -22.39 -4.32 7.44
CA SER A 47 -21.52 -3.16 7.27
C SER A 47 -20.92 -2.83 8.63
N VAL A 48 -19.60 -2.84 8.73
CA VAL A 48 -18.86 -2.60 9.98
C VAL A 48 -17.98 -1.37 9.84
N ILE A 49 -17.66 -0.73 10.96
CA ILE A 49 -16.70 0.37 10.99
C ILE A 49 -15.36 -0.13 10.44
N ALA A 50 -14.80 0.62 9.50
CA ALA A 50 -13.52 0.29 8.90
C ALA A 50 -12.41 0.48 9.95
N PRO A 51 -11.60 -0.56 10.24
CA PRO A 51 -10.42 -0.39 11.09
C PRO A 51 -9.41 0.57 10.46
N ASP A 52 -8.55 1.20 11.28
CA ASP A 52 -7.59 2.21 10.83
C ASP A 52 -6.72 1.78 9.64
N TYR A 53 -6.26 0.53 9.63
CA TYR A 53 -5.42 0.02 8.53
C TYR A 53 -6.20 -0.05 7.20
N ILE A 54 -7.50 -0.39 7.23
CA ILE A 54 -8.37 -0.37 6.07
C ILE A 54 -8.67 1.06 5.64
N VAL A 55 -8.88 1.97 6.60
CA VAL A 55 -9.05 3.40 6.29
C VAL A 55 -7.83 3.94 5.56
N ASN A 56 -6.62 3.62 6.04
CA ASN A 56 -5.37 3.99 5.38
C ASN A 56 -5.27 3.43 3.96
N GLU A 57 -5.61 2.16 3.75
CA GLU A 57 -5.65 1.56 2.40
C GLU A 57 -6.67 2.27 1.49
N LEU A 58 -7.84 2.61 2.02
CA LEU A 58 -8.86 3.33 1.26
C LEU A 58 -8.41 4.75 0.88
N ILE A 59 -7.66 5.43 1.76
CA ILE A 59 -7.05 6.73 1.46
C ILE A 59 -6.02 6.60 0.33
N LEU A 60 -5.15 5.58 0.42
CA LEU A 60 -4.16 5.30 -0.62
C LEU A 60 -4.82 4.99 -1.95
N LYS A 61 -5.85 4.15 -1.94
CA LYS A 61 -6.65 3.85 -3.14
C LYS A 61 -7.29 5.09 -3.74
N GLY A 62 -7.83 5.99 -2.91
CA GLY A 62 -8.43 7.26 -3.35
C GLY A 62 -7.43 8.26 -3.94
N THR A 63 -6.16 8.13 -3.57
CA THR A 63 -5.04 8.93 -4.10
C THR A 63 -4.30 8.24 -5.25
N ASN A 64 -4.76 7.06 -5.68
CA ASN A 64 -4.08 6.20 -6.66
C ASN A 64 -2.63 5.90 -6.27
N GLN A 65 -2.40 5.71 -4.97
CA GLN A 65 -1.12 5.31 -4.38
C GLN A 65 -1.26 3.92 -3.74
N SER A 66 -0.15 3.24 -3.56
CA SER A 66 -0.06 2.04 -2.72
C SER A 66 0.92 2.28 -1.58
N PHE A 67 0.82 1.48 -0.52
CA PHE A 67 1.73 1.57 0.62
C PHE A 67 3.20 1.49 0.18
N ASP A 68 3.50 0.60 -0.76
CA ASP A 68 4.84 0.37 -1.30
C ASP A 68 5.44 1.61 -1.98
N THR A 69 4.61 2.49 -2.54
CA THR A 69 5.03 3.70 -3.25
C THR A 69 5.34 4.89 -2.35
N ILE A 70 4.98 4.81 -1.07
CA ILE A 70 5.17 5.93 -0.12
C ILE A 70 6.67 6.11 0.14
N THR A 71 7.16 7.32 -0.10
CA THR A 71 8.55 7.71 0.21
C THR A 71 8.78 7.77 1.72
N THR A 72 9.92 7.25 2.14
CA THR A 72 10.38 7.24 3.54
C THR A 72 11.50 8.26 3.74
N ASP A 73 12.00 8.40 4.96
CA ASP A 73 13.18 9.21 5.30
C ASP A 73 14.52 8.48 5.04
N ALA A 74 14.49 7.22 4.60
CA ALA A 74 15.68 6.42 4.37
C ALA A 74 16.40 6.83 3.07
N VAL A 75 17.65 7.27 3.17
CA VAL A 75 18.45 7.66 1.98
C VAL A 75 19.07 6.43 1.32
N LYS A 76 18.87 6.25 0.00
CA LYS A 76 19.37 5.10 -0.77
C LYS A 76 20.86 4.82 -0.58
N LYS A 77 21.67 5.89 -0.48
CA LYS A 77 23.13 5.80 -0.31
C LYS A 77 23.57 5.03 0.94
N ASN A 78 22.68 4.87 1.92
CA ASN A 78 22.96 4.15 3.17
C ASN A 78 22.61 2.64 3.08
N TYR A 79 22.15 2.16 1.93
CA TYR A 79 21.67 0.78 1.72
C TYR A 79 22.39 0.12 0.54
N SER A 80 22.56 -1.20 0.62
CA SER A 80 23.19 -2.01 -0.43
C SER A 80 22.17 -2.76 -1.27
N PHE A 81 22.23 -2.56 -2.59
CA PHE A 81 21.37 -3.21 -3.58
C PHE A 81 22.14 -4.22 -4.45
N THR A 82 23.34 -4.63 -4.03
CA THR A 82 24.23 -5.44 -4.86
C THR A 82 23.58 -6.72 -5.38
N LEU A 83 22.74 -7.40 -4.59
CA LEU A 83 22.03 -8.60 -5.07
C LEU A 83 20.99 -8.27 -6.14
N LEU A 84 20.24 -7.18 -5.97
CA LEU A 84 19.28 -6.73 -6.97
C LEU A 84 20.00 -6.41 -8.28
N GLU A 85 21.07 -5.62 -8.21
CA GLU A 85 21.85 -5.19 -9.38
C GLU A 85 22.51 -6.39 -10.09
N ALA A 86 23.07 -7.33 -9.33
CA ALA A 86 23.67 -8.56 -9.88
C ALA A 86 22.61 -9.46 -10.54
N THR A 87 21.47 -9.66 -9.87
CA THR A 87 20.37 -10.48 -10.41
C THR A 87 19.77 -9.85 -11.67
N TYR A 88 19.63 -8.52 -11.69
CA TYR A 88 19.14 -7.80 -12.86
C TYR A 88 20.09 -7.98 -14.05
N LEU A 89 21.40 -7.84 -13.83
CA LEU A 89 22.41 -8.07 -14.86
C LEU A 89 22.40 -9.51 -15.38
N GLU A 90 22.35 -10.49 -14.49
CA GLU A 90 22.31 -11.91 -14.86
C GLU A 90 21.09 -12.24 -15.72
N ARG A 91 19.93 -11.66 -15.38
CA ARG A 91 18.66 -11.96 -16.07
C ARG A 91 18.45 -11.19 -17.37
N THR A 92 18.99 -9.98 -17.48
CA THR A 92 18.69 -9.07 -18.60
C THR A 92 19.90 -8.79 -19.49
N GLY A 93 21.12 -9.05 -19.01
CA GLY A 93 22.36 -8.65 -19.65
C GLY A 93 22.66 -7.14 -19.54
N LEU A 94 21.82 -6.36 -18.85
CA LEU A 94 21.97 -4.92 -18.71
C LEU A 94 22.46 -4.54 -17.31
N ARG A 95 23.27 -3.48 -17.22
CA ARG A 95 23.63 -2.89 -15.92
C ARG A 95 22.43 -2.12 -15.37
N PHE A 96 22.27 -2.18 -14.05
CA PHE A 96 21.24 -1.41 -13.35
C PHE A 96 21.72 0.03 -13.22
N GLU A 97 21.02 0.96 -13.84
CA GLU A 97 21.38 2.37 -13.87
C GLU A 97 20.70 3.15 -12.73
N PRO A 98 21.23 4.33 -12.35
CA PRO A 98 20.59 5.17 -11.33
C PRO A 98 19.11 5.50 -11.61
N SER A 99 18.74 5.64 -12.89
CA SER A 99 17.35 5.86 -13.31
C SER A 99 16.43 4.68 -13.02
N ASP A 100 16.96 3.46 -13.00
CA ASP A 100 16.15 2.25 -12.82
C ASP A 100 15.59 2.15 -11.40
N TYR A 101 16.28 2.72 -10.41
CA TYR A 101 15.77 2.85 -9.05
C TYR A 101 14.48 3.66 -8.97
N ILE A 102 14.37 4.71 -9.78
CA ILE A 102 13.17 5.55 -9.87
C ILE A 102 12.10 4.82 -10.69
N SER A 103 12.47 4.27 -11.85
CA SER A 103 11.56 3.54 -12.73
C SER A 103 10.93 2.32 -12.07
N PHE A 104 11.65 1.66 -11.16
CA PHE A 104 11.17 0.50 -10.42
C PHE A 104 10.41 0.89 -9.14
N GLY A 105 10.28 2.19 -8.87
CA GLY A 105 9.58 2.70 -7.69
C GLY A 105 10.31 2.42 -6.38
N LEU A 106 11.63 2.20 -6.40
CA LEU A 106 12.45 1.96 -5.20
C LEU A 106 12.90 3.26 -4.54
N THR A 107 13.06 4.33 -5.32
CA THR A 107 13.40 5.66 -4.81
C THR A 107 12.53 6.74 -5.44
N ASP A 108 12.38 7.85 -4.72
CA ASP A 108 11.95 9.10 -5.34
C ASP A 108 13.10 9.75 -6.14
N LYS A 109 12.78 10.86 -6.82
CA LYS A 109 13.75 11.66 -7.57
C LYS A 109 14.85 12.34 -6.73
N ASN A 110 14.67 12.38 -5.41
CA ASN A 110 15.62 13.00 -4.47
C ASN A 110 16.54 11.95 -3.83
N GLY A 111 16.35 10.65 -4.12
CA GLY A 111 17.16 9.55 -3.61
C GLY A 111 16.69 8.99 -2.27
N PHE A 112 15.46 9.29 -1.83
CA PHE A 112 14.82 8.66 -0.68
C PHE A 112 14.12 7.38 -1.10
N LEU A 113 14.25 6.33 -0.28
CA LEU A 113 13.64 5.02 -0.54
C LEU A 113 12.14 5.06 -0.31
N THR A 114 11.39 4.36 -1.16
CA THR A 114 10.00 4.02 -0.88
C THR A 114 9.92 2.88 0.13
N ASN A 115 8.73 2.56 0.62
CA ASN A 115 8.54 1.39 1.49
C ASN A 115 9.02 0.09 0.81
N ALA A 116 8.71 -0.12 -0.47
CA ALA A 116 9.27 -1.24 -1.23
C ALA A 116 10.79 -1.13 -1.37
N GLY A 117 11.30 0.06 -1.69
CA GLY A 117 12.73 0.33 -1.79
C GLY A 117 13.51 0.04 -0.51
N ARG A 118 12.88 0.15 0.66
CA ARG A 118 13.49 -0.14 1.95
C ARG A 118 13.55 -1.64 2.27
N LEU A 119 12.64 -2.44 1.70
CA LEU A 119 12.57 -3.90 1.89
C LEU A 119 13.45 -4.69 0.91
N MET A 120 13.69 -4.14 -0.28
CA MET A 120 14.49 -4.75 -1.34
C MET A 120 16.00 -4.96 -1.05
N PRO A 121 16.72 -4.03 -0.38
CA PRO A 121 18.16 -4.20 -0.20
C PRO A 121 18.47 -5.39 0.72
N ILE A 122 19.60 -6.05 0.48
CA ILE A 122 20.12 -7.01 1.45
C ILE A 122 20.47 -6.22 2.69
N ASN A 123 19.69 -6.40 3.74
CA ASN A 123 20.04 -5.87 5.04
C ASN A 123 20.98 -6.84 5.75
N ILE A 124 22.29 -6.55 5.69
CA ILE A 124 23.32 -7.26 6.48
C ILE A 124 23.05 -7.17 8.00
N ARG A 125 22.19 -6.25 8.47
CA ARG A 125 21.78 -6.20 9.90
C ARG A 125 20.80 -7.30 10.32
N PHE A 126 20.20 -8.06 9.40
CA PHE A 126 19.38 -9.23 9.79
C PHE A 126 20.20 -10.52 9.92
N ILE A 127 21.50 -10.51 9.57
CA ILE A 127 22.35 -11.72 9.56
C ILE A 127 23.52 -11.65 10.54
N THR A 128 23.65 -10.58 11.31
CA THR A 128 24.59 -10.55 12.45
C THR A 128 23.82 -10.84 13.73
N PRO A 129 23.87 -12.08 14.27
CA PRO A 129 23.61 -12.25 15.69
C PRO A 129 24.64 -11.39 16.41
N VAL A 130 24.17 -10.44 17.22
CA VAL A 130 25.01 -9.77 18.20
C VAL A 130 25.39 -10.84 19.21
N TYR A 131 26.51 -11.54 18.96
CA TYR A 131 27.17 -12.27 20.02
C TYR A 131 27.74 -11.23 20.97
N SER A 132 26.97 -10.93 22.01
CA SER A 132 27.50 -10.30 23.21
C SER A 132 28.57 -11.24 23.76
N VAL A 133 29.83 -10.90 23.56
CA VAL A 133 30.91 -11.55 24.30
C VAL A 133 30.74 -11.08 25.75
N PRO A 134 30.53 -11.96 26.73
CA PRO A 134 30.45 -11.54 28.12
C PRO A 134 31.79 -10.93 28.52
N ASP A 135 31.77 -9.68 28.99
CA ASP A 135 32.94 -9.06 29.60
C ASP A 135 33.39 -9.92 30.79
N GLY A 136 34.65 -10.40 30.75
CA GLY A 136 35.31 -10.94 31.94
C GLY A 136 36.02 -12.29 31.84
N MET A 137 36.72 -12.60 30.75
CA MET A 137 37.76 -13.64 30.78
C MET A 137 39.01 -13.21 30.00
N VAL A 138 39.90 -12.49 30.68
CA VAL A 138 41.37 -12.72 30.67
C VAL A 138 41.89 -12.38 32.07
#